data_AF-S4NMU0-F1
#
_entry.id   AF-S4NMU0-F1
#
_cell.length_a   1.000
_cell.length_b   1.000
_cell.length_c   1.000
_cell.angle_alpha   90.00
_cell.angle_beta   90.00
_cell.angle_gamma   90.00
#
_symmetry.space_group_name_H-M   'P 1'
#
loop_
_entity.id
_entity.type
_entity.pdbx_description
1 polymer ?
#
loop_
_entity_poly.entity_id
_entity_poly.type
_entity_poly.pdbx_seq_one_letter_code
_entity_poly.pdbx_strand_id
1 'polypeptide(L)'
;MEKSLNTETTSVETKQKQAAKPVARPFLAMLGMLIGGFVGMLSETSLNIALPSLIAELHTSIGTMQWLVTGYMLVIGIVLPMSSLLQRIFTTRSLVLFALCDFMVGAVISAVAPNFAILLVGRMIQGIATGLILPLMFTVATLIFPPYKLGSAMGMIGLVIMFAPAVGPTLAGMILGILSWHWIFWLFIPFLLIAFFLALKFLPNVGDITKPKIDWFSLILSAVGFGGLVASVSMASDAGWGSPQVLGTLVVAIIVLALYIRRQLRSESPILNFRVFKKSQFTIGSVLVMLDFAIILSSMYLLPMFWQNGLAIPVALTGIVMLPGGFVNALVSAISGRFSDIVSTKLLTVLGFGVTIIGLIMLLLASSTSPMWYVILGHIVIMMGLPLAMSPAQTFGLSALDEKTSGDGSTIMNTFQQIIGAMATAIATSLLAFGNNAAGNVSHQVAFTNGVHVGLWFALIVAAVAFLLSFTVKDQKRA
;
A
#
# COMPACT_ATOMS: atom_id res chain seq x y z
N MET A 1 -0.55 -52.93 11.24
CA MET A 1 -0.95 -51.65 11.89
C MET A 1 0.13 -50.57 11.76
N GLU A 2 1.43 -50.89 11.78
CA GLU A 2 2.50 -49.89 11.53
C GLU A 2 2.55 -49.34 10.10
N LYS A 3 2.19 -50.13 9.09
CA LYS A 3 2.22 -49.69 7.69
C LYS A 3 1.19 -48.60 7.40
N SER A 4 0.01 -48.64 8.03
CA SER A 4 -1.04 -47.61 7.87
C SER A 4 -0.68 -46.30 8.59
N LEU A 5 -0.06 -46.38 9.77
CA LEU A 5 0.46 -45.21 10.50
C LEU A 5 1.54 -44.47 9.70
N ASN A 6 2.51 -45.17 9.11
CA ASN A 6 3.54 -44.51 8.30
C ASN A 6 2.97 -43.83 7.04
N THR A 7 1.97 -44.42 6.37
CA THR A 7 1.35 -43.76 5.19
C THR A 7 0.54 -42.50 5.57
N GLU A 8 -0.10 -42.48 6.74
CA GLU A 8 -0.79 -41.29 7.24
C GLU A 8 0.19 -40.20 7.65
N THR A 9 1.27 -40.52 8.37
CA THR A 9 2.29 -39.52 8.72
C THR A 9 2.98 -38.95 7.49
N THR A 10 3.33 -39.80 6.51
CA THR A 10 3.96 -39.35 5.25
C THR A 10 3.00 -38.53 4.40
N SER A 11 1.70 -38.85 4.33
CA SER A 11 0.72 -38.08 3.55
C SER A 11 0.33 -36.75 4.20
N VAL A 12 0.35 -36.66 5.54
CA VAL A 12 0.16 -35.42 6.29
C VAL A 12 1.39 -34.50 6.18
N GLU A 13 2.61 -35.04 6.31
CA GLU A 13 3.85 -34.27 6.09
C GLU A 13 4.00 -33.80 4.63
N THR A 14 3.57 -34.62 3.65
CA THR A 14 3.62 -34.25 2.22
C THR A 14 2.60 -33.16 1.89
N LYS A 15 1.41 -33.17 2.52
CA LYS A 15 0.41 -32.10 2.38
C LYS A 15 0.87 -30.78 3.02
N GLN A 16 1.61 -30.81 4.13
CA GLN A 16 2.15 -29.59 4.75
C GLN A 16 3.24 -28.89 3.91
N LYS A 17 3.89 -29.61 2.99
CA LYS A 17 4.94 -29.05 2.11
C LYS A 17 4.42 -28.51 0.77
N GLN A 18 3.17 -28.75 0.40
CA GLN A 18 2.63 -28.37 -0.91
C GLN A 18 1.78 -27.10 -0.82
N ALA A 19 1.80 -26.29 -1.89
CA ALA A 19 0.89 -25.16 -2.04
C ALA A 19 -0.56 -25.66 -2.12
N ALA A 20 -1.52 -24.84 -1.68
CA ALA A 20 -2.94 -25.18 -1.77
C ALA A 20 -3.35 -25.51 -3.21
N LYS A 21 -2.81 -24.76 -4.18
CA LYS A 21 -2.94 -25.03 -5.62
C LYS A 21 -1.58 -24.98 -6.32
N PRO A 22 -0.90 -26.13 -6.48
CA PRO A 22 0.44 -26.17 -7.06
C PRO A 22 0.44 -25.73 -8.53
N VAL A 23 1.32 -24.79 -8.86
CA VAL A 23 1.53 -24.27 -10.22
C VAL A 23 2.96 -24.55 -10.64
N ALA A 24 3.18 -24.96 -11.90
CA ALA A 24 4.52 -25.32 -12.39
C ALA A 24 5.54 -24.15 -12.31
N ARG A 25 5.07 -22.91 -12.49
CA ARG A 25 5.91 -21.70 -12.50
C ARG A 25 5.23 -20.56 -11.72
N PRO A 26 5.19 -20.62 -10.37
CA PRO A 26 4.37 -19.71 -9.57
C PRO A 26 4.84 -18.25 -9.64
N PHE A 27 6.15 -18.01 -9.78
CA PHE A 27 6.70 -16.66 -9.99
C PHE A 27 6.22 -16.02 -11.29
N LEU A 28 6.25 -16.77 -12.41
CA LEU A 28 5.77 -16.29 -13.71
C LEU A 28 4.26 -16.05 -13.71
N ALA A 29 3.50 -16.85 -12.96
CA ALA A 29 2.07 -16.64 -12.78
C ALA A 29 1.78 -15.33 -12.02
N MET A 30 2.61 -14.95 -11.05
CA MET A 30 2.47 -13.71 -10.30
C MET A 30 2.97 -12.46 -11.02
N LEU A 31 3.93 -12.60 -11.94
CA LEU A 31 4.64 -11.46 -12.53
C LEU A 31 3.70 -10.43 -13.18
N GLY A 32 2.64 -10.88 -13.85
CA GLY A 32 1.64 -9.97 -14.42
C GLY A 32 0.92 -9.12 -13.35
N MET A 33 0.51 -9.72 -12.23
CA MET A 33 -0.11 -8.97 -11.14
C MET A 33 0.89 -8.04 -10.43
N LEU A 34 2.14 -8.48 -10.26
CA LEU A 34 3.21 -7.66 -9.68
C LEU A 34 3.46 -6.39 -10.51
N ILE A 35 3.53 -6.52 -11.85
CA ILE A 35 3.67 -5.35 -12.73
C ILE A 35 2.42 -4.47 -12.67
N GLY A 36 1.22 -5.05 -12.67
CA GLY A 36 -0.03 -4.29 -12.52
C GLY A 36 -0.11 -3.51 -11.20
N GLY A 37 0.26 -4.15 -10.09
CA GLY A 37 0.33 -3.53 -8.77
C GLY A 37 1.38 -2.42 -8.71
N PHE A 38 2.55 -2.64 -9.33
CA PHE A 38 3.59 -1.63 -9.47
C PHE A 38 3.07 -0.39 -10.19
N VAL A 39 2.41 -0.57 -11.33
CA VAL A 39 1.84 0.52 -12.11
C VAL A 39 0.75 1.28 -11.33
N GLY A 40 -0.10 0.56 -10.58
CA GLY A 40 -1.12 1.19 -9.74
C GLY A 40 -0.54 2.09 -8.65
N MET A 41 0.46 1.59 -7.92
CA MET A 41 1.16 2.35 -6.87
C MET A 41 2.00 3.50 -7.45
N LEU A 42 2.61 3.28 -8.63
CA LEU A 42 3.35 4.30 -9.36
C LEU A 42 2.42 5.44 -9.79
N SER A 43 1.27 5.11 -10.37
CA SER A 43 0.26 6.07 -10.83
C SER A 43 -0.28 6.95 -9.72
N GLU A 44 -0.44 6.39 -8.51
CA GLU A 44 -0.87 7.11 -7.32
C GLU A 44 0.12 8.22 -6.95
N THR A 45 1.41 7.89 -6.87
CA THR A 45 2.45 8.82 -6.40
C THR A 45 2.93 9.80 -7.47
N SER A 46 3.01 9.38 -8.74
CA SER A 46 3.42 10.25 -9.85
C SER A 46 2.47 11.43 -10.07
N LEU A 47 1.18 11.26 -9.78
CA LEU A 47 0.18 12.32 -10.00
C LEU A 47 0.41 13.53 -9.10
N ASN A 48 0.83 13.33 -7.84
CA ASN A 48 1.07 14.43 -6.90
C ASN A 48 2.12 15.42 -7.40
N ILE A 49 3.13 14.93 -8.12
CA ILE A 49 4.18 15.77 -8.72
C ILE A 49 3.67 16.53 -9.95
N ALA A 50 2.66 15.98 -10.66
CA ALA A 50 2.08 16.60 -11.85
C ALA A 50 0.99 17.64 -11.57
N LEU A 51 0.47 17.70 -10.33
CA LEU A 51 -0.63 18.61 -9.96
C LEU A 51 -0.35 20.08 -10.34
N PRO A 52 0.83 20.68 -10.06
CA PRO A 52 1.09 22.07 -10.44
C PRO A 52 0.99 22.32 -11.95
N SER A 53 1.55 21.41 -12.76
CA SER A 53 1.48 21.49 -14.22
C SER A 53 0.04 21.35 -14.73
N LEU A 54 -0.73 20.42 -14.15
CA LEU A 54 -2.13 20.21 -14.48
C LEU A 54 -3.01 21.43 -14.16
N ILE A 55 -2.78 22.08 -13.01
CA ILE A 55 -3.47 23.32 -12.63
C ILE A 55 -3.20 24.43 -13.65
N ALA A 56 -1.94 24.58 -14.05
CA ALA A 56 -1.53 25.62 -14.98
C ALA A 56 -2.14 25.42 -16.39
N GLU A 57 -2.20 24.17 -16.86
CA GLU A 57 -2.65 23.85 -18.22
C GLU A 57 -4.18 23.71 -18.34
N LEU A 58 -4.85 23.17 -17.32
CA LEU A 58 -6.31 22.97 -17.34
C LEU A 58 -7.09 24.15 -16.76
N HIS A 59 -6.39 25.16 -16.22
CA HIS A 59 -6.96 26.38 -15.64
C HIS A 59 -8.03 26.11 -14.57
N THR A 60 -7.85 25.05 -13.79
CA THR A 60 -8.75 24.64 -12.70
C THR A 60 -8.21 25.05 -11.34
N SER A 61 -9.09 25.15 -10.34
CA SER A 61 -8.65 25.44 -8.97
C SER A 61 -7.90 24.25 -8.36
N ILE A 62 -7.03 24.52 -7.39
CA ILE A 62 -6.30 23.49 -6.63
C ILE A 62 -7.27 22.45 -6.06
N GLY A 63 -8.36 22.90 -5.42
CA GLY A 63 -9.37 22.02 -4.85
C GLY A 63 -10.08 21.15 -5.89
N THR A 64 -10.27 21.65 -7.12
CA THR A 64 -10.79 20.84 -8.23
C THR A 64 -9.76 19.78 -8.62
N MET A 65 -8.48 20.14 -8.76
CA MET A 65 -7.44 19.18 -9.14
C MET A 65 -7.17 18.09 -8.09
N GLN A 66 -7.34 18.40 -6.80
CA GLN A 66 -7.19 17.39 -5.73
C GLN A 66 -8.16 16.21 -5.87
N TRP A 67 -9.30 16.40 -6.54
CA TRP A 67 -10.21 15.29 -6.84
C TRP A 67 -9.60 14.20 -7.71
N LEU A 68 -8.52 14.46 -8.47
CA LEU A 68 -7.83 13.37 -9.18
C LEU A 68 -7.15 12.39 -8.21
N VAL A 69 -6.72 12.88 -7.04
CA VAL A 69 -6.11 12.06 -5.99
C VAL A 69 -7.22 11.48 -5.11
N THR A 70 -8.09 12.34 -4.57
CA THR A 70 -9.19 11.92 -3.67
C THR A 70 -10.16 10.97 -4.36
N GLY A 71 -10.56 11.26 -5.60
CA GLY A 71 -11.48 10.42 -6.38
C GLY A 71 -10.88 9.05 -6.70
N TYR A 72 -9.59 8.99 -7.02
CA TYR A 72 -8.86 7.73 -7.22
C TYR A 72 -8.85 6.88 -5.94
N MET A 73 -8.49 7.48 -4.79
CA MET A 73 -8.48 6.79 -3.50
C MET A 73 -9.88 6.38 -3.04
N LEU A 74 -10.91 7.18 -3.35
CA LEU A 74 -12.31 6.87 -3.05
C LEU A 74 -12.74 5.59 -3.76
N VAL A 75 -12.45 5.48 -5.06
CA VAL A 75 -12.77 4.26 -5.83
C VAL A 75 -11.99 3.05 -5.29
N ILE A 76 -10.71 3.21 -4.97
CA ILE A 76 -9.92 2.15 -4.32
C ILE A 76 -10.57 1.71 -3.01
N GLY A 77 -10.96 2.66 -2.15
CA GLY A 77 -11.59 2.37 -0.85
C GLY A 77 -12.94 1.65 -0.97
N ILE A 78 -13.68 1.88 -2.06
CA ILE A 78 -14.92 1.16 -2.37
C ILE A 78 -14.63 -0.26 -2.88
N VAL A 79 -13.65 -0.41 -3.79
CA VAL A 79 -13.40 -1.66 -4.52
C VAL A 79 -12.60 -2.67 -3.70
N LEU A 80 -11.66 -2.22 -2.87
CA LEU A 80 -10.85 -3.09 -2.00
C LEU A 80 -11.69 -4.08 -1.19
N PRO A 81 -12.66 -3.67 -0.36
CA PRO A 81 -13.45 -4.61 0.42
C PRO A 81 -14.37 -5.50 -0.44
N MET A 82 -14.66 -5.10 -1.68
CA MET A 82 -15.44 -5.89 -2.64
C MET A 82 -14.61 -6.96 -3.33
N SER A 83 -13.27 -6.88 -3.29
CA SER A 83 -12.40 -7.81 -4.00
C SER A 83 -12.58 -9.26 -3.52
N SER A 84 -12.82 -9.49 -2.22
CA SER A 84 -13.06 -10.84 -1.68
C SER A 84 -14.34 -11.47 -2.24
N LEU A 85 -15.39 -10.67 -2.40
CA LEU A 85 -16.66 -11.10 -2.99
C LEU A 85 -16.49 -11.41 -4.47
N LEU A 86 -15.83 -10.52 -5.22
CA LEU A 86 -15.57 -10.70 -6.64
C LEU A 86 -14.75 -11.96 -6.91
N GLN A 87 -13.75 -12.26 -6.06
CA GLN A 87 -12.95 -13.49 -6.13
C GLN A 87 -13.75 -14.77 -5.94
N ARG A 88 -14.92 -14.71 -5.28
CA ARG A 88 -15.83 -15.85 -5.09
C ARG A 88 -16.85 -16.00 -6.23
N ILE A 89 -17.03 -14.96 -7.04
CA ILE A 89 -18.00 -14.93 -8.16
C ILE A 89 -17.31 -15.20 -9.50
N PHE A 90 -16.14 -14.60 -9.71
CA PHE A 90 -15.38 -14.64 -10.95
C PHE A 90 -14.08 -15.44 -10.79
N THR A 91 -13.56 -15.96 -11.90
CA THR A 91 -12.26 -16.63 -11.90
C THR A 91 -11.13 -15.64 -11.63
N THR A 92 -10.09 -16.09 -10.92
CA THR A 92 -8.88 -15.28 -10.66
C THR A 92 -8.30 -14.67 -11.94
N ARG A 93 -8.18 -15.49 -13.00
CA ARG A 93 -7.63 -15.03 -14.28
C ARG A 93 -8.50 -13.95 -14.93
N SER A 94 -9.84 -14.10 -14.89
CA SER A 94 -10.74 -13.10 -15.44
C SER A 94 -10.65 -11.77 -14.70
N LEU A 95 -10.55 -11.80 -13.37
CA LEU A 95 -10.44 -10.57 -12.57
C LEU A 95 -9.12 -9.84 -12.82
N VAL A 96 -8.01 -10.56 -12.89
CA VAL A 96 -6.69 -9.96 -13.17
C VAL A 96 -6.64 -9.37 -14.57
N LEU A 97 -7.12 -10.10 -15.59
CA LEU A 97 -7.16 -9.58 -16.96
C LEU A 97 -8.09 -8.38 -17.08
N PHE A 98 -9.25 -8.43 -16.42
CA PHE A 98 -10.17 -7.29 -16.34
C PHE A 98 -9.48 -6.07 -15.74
N ALA A 99 -8.85 -6.21 -14.57
CA ALA A 99 -8.20 -5.09 -13.89
C ALA A 99 -7.04 -4.51 -14.72
N LEU A 100 -6.24 -5.33 -15.40
CA LEU A 100 -5.17 -4.83 -16.28
C LEU A 100 -5.74 -4.08 -17.49
N CYS A 101 -6.79 -4.60 -18.13
CA CYS A 101 -7.48 -3.91 -19.22
C CYS A 101 -8.11 -2.60 -18.78
N ASP A 102 -8.83 -2.64 -17.65
CA ASP A 102 -9.49 -1.50 -17.03
C ASP A 102 -8.48 -0.39 -16.72
N PHE A 103 -7.32 -0.73 -16.15
CA PHE A 103 -6.24 0.23 -15.94
C PHE A 103 -5.75 0.83 -17.26
N MET A 104 -5.50 0.01 -18.29
CA MET A 104 -5.05 0.50 -19.59
C MET A 104 -6.07 1.46 -20.21
N VAL A 105 -7.36 1.14 -20.15
CA VAL A 105 -8.43 2.02 -20.65
C VAL A 105 -8.43 3.34 -19.88
N GLY A 106 -8.41 3.30 -18.54
CA GLY A 106 -8.35 4.50 -17.72
C GLY A 106 -7.09 5.34 -17.95
N ALA A 107 -5.94 4.69 -18.19
CA ALA A 107 -4.68 5.34 -18.54
C ALA A 107 -4.75 6.01 -19.91
N VAL A 108 -5.30 5.36 -20.93
CA VAL A 108 -5.48 5.96 -22.26
C VAL A 108 -6.42 7.16 -22.19
N ILE A 109 -7.57 7.04 -21.49
CA ILE A 109 -8.52 8.15 -21.31
C ILE A 109 -7.82 9.34 -20.66
N SER A 110 -7.02 9.09 -19.61
CA SER A 110 -6.26 10.14 -18.92
C SER A 110 -5.15 10.74 -19.79
N ALA A 111 -4.48 9.92 -20.61
CA ALA A 111 -3.38 10.33 -21.46
C ALA A 111 -3.82 11.20 -22.65
N VAL A 112 -5.09 11.12 -23.05
CA VAL A 112 -5.66 11.96 -24.13
C VAL A 112 -6.65 13.00 -23.61
N ALA A 113 -6.74 13.16 -22.29
CA ALA A 113 -7.76 14.00 -21.67
C ALA A 113 -7.55 15.49 -22.04
N PRO A 114 -8.54 16.15 -22.65
CA PRO A 114 -8.47 17.57 -22.99
C PRO A 114 -8.91 18.49 -21.84
N ASN A 115 -9.56 17.92 -20.81
CA ASN A 115 -10.08 18.67 -19.68
C ASN A 115 -10.09 17.81 -18.40
N PHE A 116 -10.31 18.48 -17.27
CA PHE A 116 -10.34 17.87 -15.95
C PHE A 116 -11.36 16.73 -15.83
N ALA A 117 -12.57 16.88 -16.37
CA ALA A 117 -13.63 15.89 -16.20
C ALA A 117 -13.26 14.54 -16.85
N ILE A 118 -12.72 14.57 -18.07
CA ILE A 118 -12.27 13.35 -18.77
C ILE A 118 -11.08 12.71 -18.04
N LEU A 119 -10.15 13.53 -17.56
CA LEU A 119 -9.01 13.07 -16.76
C LEU A 119 -9.46 12.40 -15.46
N LEU A 120 -10.45 12.97 -14.78
CA LEU A 120 -11.04 12.41 -13.57
C LEU A 120 -11.71 11.06 -13.83
N VAL A 121 -12.46 10.93 -14.92
CA VAL A 121 -13.08 9.63 -15.30
C VAL A 121 -12.01 8.58 -15.55
N GLY A 122 -10.96 8.90 -16.30
CA GLY A 122 -9.83 8.00 -16.52
C GLY A 122 -9.18 7.55 -15.21
N ARG A 123 -9.00 8.49 -14.26
CA ARG A 123 -8.49 8.21 -12.92
C ARG A 123 -9.41 7.32 -12.10
N MET A 124 -10.72 7.57 -12.10
CA MET A 124 -11.68 6.72 -11.38
C MET A 124 -11.64 5.28 -11.88
N ILE A 125 -11.54 5.08 -13.21
CA ILE A 125 -11.37 3.75 -13.81
C ILE A 125 -10.08 3.09 -13.29
N GLN A 126 -8.94 3.77 -13.35
CA GLN A 126 -7.67 3.21 -12.82
C GLN A 126 -7.77 2.79 -11.34
N GLY A 127 -8.57 3.51 -10.54
CA GLY A 127 -8.80 3.18 -9.13
C GLY A 127 -9.48 1.81 -8.96
N ILE A 128 -10.38 1.42 -9.87
CA ILE A 128 -11.02 0.10 -9.85
C ILE A 128 -9.96 -0.99 -10.02
N ALA A 129 -9.13 -0.86 -11.06
CA ALA A 129 -8.05 -1.79 -11.33
C ALA A 129 -7.08 -1.96 -10.15
N THR A 130 -6.62 -0.86 -9.54
CA THR A 130 -5.71 -0.91 -8.38
C THR A 130 -6.38 -1.59 -7.18
N GLY A 131 -7.64 -1.24 -6.89
CA GLY A 131 -8.42 -1.85 -5.81
C GLY A 131 -8.64 -3.36 -5.97
N LEU A 132 -8.63 -3.88 -7.22
CA LEU A 132 -8.71 -5.31 -7.49
C LEU A 132 -7.34 -6.01 -7.40
N ILE A 133 -6.31 -5.44 -8.04
CA ILE A 133 -5.01 -6.13 -8.19
C ILE A 133 -4.30 -6.29 -6.84
N LEU A 134 -4.29 -5.28 -5.98
CA LEU A 134 -3.58 -5.32 -4.70
C LEU A 134 -3.98 -6.54 -3.84
N PRO A 135 -5.26 -6.74 -3.46
CA PRO A 135 -5.67 -7.89 -2.65
C PRO A 135 -5.53 -9.23 -3.40
N LEU A 136 -5.68 -9.23 -4.73
CA LEU A 136 -5.48 -10.42 -5.56
C LEU A 136 -4.02 -10.91 -5.50
N MET A 137 -3.03 -10.02 -5.52
CA MET A 137 -1.62 -10.41 -5.39
C MET A 137 -1.37 -11.24 -4.14
N PHE A 138 -1.88 -10.77 -3.00
CA PHE A 138 -1.72 -11.46 -1.72
C PHE A 138 -2.47 -12.78 -1.68
N THR A 139 -3.73 -12.79 -2.13
CA THR A 139 -4.55 -14.01 -2.12
C THR A 139 -3.98 -15.08 -3.06
N VAL A 140 -3.54 -14.70 -4.26
CA VAL A 140 -2.94 -15.66 -5.18
C VAL A 140 -1.61 -16.18 -4.65
N ALA A 141 -0.78 -15.32 -4.05
CA ALA A 141 0.48 -15.74 -3.44
C ALA A 141 0.27 -16.79 -2.34
N THR A 142 -0.72 -16.62 -1.46
CA THR A 142 -1.02 -17.60 -0.40
C THR A 142 -1.55 -18.93 -0.93
N LEU A 143 -2.16 -18.94 -2.13
CA LEU A 143 -2.71 -20.15 -2.74
C LEU A 143 -1.67 -20.94 -3.56
N ILE A 144 -0.78 -20.26 -4.29
CA ILE A 144 0.13 -20.92 -5.25
C ILE A 144 1.54 -21.18 -4.72
N PHE A 145 1.96 -20.46 -3.68
CA PHE A 145 3.26 -20.70 -3.04
C PHE A 145 3.10 -21.64 -1.84
N PRO A 146 4.00 -22.62 -1.68
CA PRO A 146 4.00 -23.45 -0.49
C PRO A 146 4.41 -22.62 0.74
N PRO A 147 4.01 -23.03 1.96
CA PRO A 147 4.26 -22.25 3.18
C PRO A 147 5.72 -21.82 3.38
N TYR A 148 6.68 -22.67 3.00
CA TYR A 148 8.12 -22.42 3.14
C TYR A 148 8.72 -21.45 2.10
N LYS A 149 7.94 -21.01 1.09
CA LYS A 149 8.32 -19.96 0.14
C LYS A 149 7.39 -18.75 0.21
N LEU A 150 6.46 -18.74 1.17
CA LEU A 150 5.46 -17.68 1.28
C LEU A 150 6.12 -16.36 1.66
N GLY A 151 7.15 -16.37 2.51
CA GLY A 151 7.93 -15.18 2.84
C GLY A 151 8.59 -14.59 1.60
N SER A 152 9.24 -15.43 0.78
CA SER A 152 9.79 -14.99 -0.51
C SER A 152 8.74 -14.35 -1.44
N ALA A 153 7.53 -14.90 -1.49
CA ALA A 153 6.43 -14.33 -2.26
C ALA A 153 5.96 -12.98 -1.72
N MET A 154 5.80 -12.88 -0.40
CA MET A 154 5.41 -11.64 0.29
C MET A 154 6.48 -10.55 0.14
N GLY A 155 7.77 -10.91 0.18
CA GLY A 155 8.86 -9.96 -0.04
C GLY A 155 8.86 -9.36 -1.45
N MET A 156 8.47 -10.12 -2.48
CA MET A 156 8.31 -9.58 -3.84
C MET A 156 7.11 -8.65 -3.97
N ILE A 157 6.01 -8.96 -3.29
CA ILE A 157 4.86 -8.06 -3.24
C ILE A 157 5.22 -6.78 -2.49
N GLY A 158 5.91 -6.91 -1.35
CA GLY A 158 6.45 -5.80 -0.58
C GLY A 158 7.39 -4.92 -1.41
N LEU A 159 8.28 -5.54 -2.20
CA LEU A 159 9.14 -4.83 -3.16
C LEU A 159 8.31 -3.96 -4.08
N VAL A 160 7.30 -4.53 -4.73
CA VAL A 160 6.44 -3.78 -5.67
C VAL A 160 5.74 -2.60 -4.98
N ILE A 161 5.17 -2.85 -3.81
CA ILE A 161 4.36 -1.86 -3.08
C ILE A 161 5.21 -0.74 -2.50
N MET A 162 6.44 -1.02 -2.06
CA MET A 162 7.31 -0.02 -1.44
C MET A 162 8.23 0.69 -2.44
N PHE A 163 8.66 -0.01 -3.50
CA PHE A 163 9.52 0.56 -4.53
C PHE A 163 8.77 1.52 -5.46
N ALA A 164 7.53 1.20 -5.83
CA ALA A 164 6.77 2.04 -6.76
C ALA A 164 6.57 3.49 -6.25
N PRO A 165 6.13 3.72 -5.00
CA PRO A 165 6.06 5.06 -4.42
C PRO A 165 7.41 5.79 -4.36
N ALA A 166 8.51 5.07 -4.13
CA ALA A 166 9.84 5.66 -4.02
C ALA A 166 10.36 6.18 -5.37
N VAL A 167 10.00 5.52 -6.47
CA VAL A 167 10.44 5.88 -7.82
C VAL A 167 9.47 6.82 -8.53
N GLY A 168 8.20 6.84 -8.12
CA GLY A 168 7.13 7.65 -8.72
C GLY A 168 7.47 9.13 -8.89
N PRO A 169 7.94 9.84 -7.83
CA PRO A 169 8.32 11.24 -7.95
C PRO A 169 9.49 11.48 -8.91
N THR A 170 10.46 10.58 -8.93
CA THR A 170 11.63 10.69 -9.81
C THR A 170 11.25 10.54 -11.27
N LEU A 171 10.49 9.50 -11.62
CA LEU A 171 10.02 9.28 -12.98
C LEU A 171 9.10 10.41 -13.44
N ALA A 172 8.15 10.82 -12.60
CA ALA A 172 7.24 11.93 -12.92
C ALA A 172 7.99 13.25 -13.13
N GLY A 173 8.94 13.59 -12.25
CA GLY A 173 9.75 14.80 -12.38
C GLY A 173 10.62 14.82 -13.64
N MET A 174 11.24 13.69 -14.01
CA MET A 174 12.00 13.59 -15.26
C MET A 174 11.10 13.74 -16.49
N ILE A 175 9.92 13.11 -16.48
CA ILE A 175 8.94 13.24 -17.57
C ILE A 175 8.51 14.69 -17.72
N LEU A 176 8.08 15.35 -16.64
CA LEU A 176 7.63 16.75 -16.67
C LEU A 176 8.73 17.74 -17.06
N GLY A 177 10.00 17.38 -16.85
CA GLY A 177 11.14 18.21 -17.26
C GLY A 177 11.42 18.22 -18.76
N ILE A 178 10.96 17.20 -19.50
CA ILE A 178 11.31 17.01 -20.93
C ILE A 178 10.05 16.89 -21.82
N LEU A 179 8.95 16.42 -21.24
CA LEU A 179 7.69 16.05 -21.89
C LEU A 179 6.50 16.64 -21.11
N SER A 180 5.29 16.52 -21.68
CA SER A 180 4.05 16.92 -21.01
C SER A 180 3.59 15.89 -19.97
N TRP A 181 2.65 16.31 -19.10
CA TRP A 181 2.06 15.44 -18.07
C TRP A 181 1.31 14.23 -18.66
N HIS A 182 0.80 14.32 -19.90
CA HIS A 182 0.15 13.19 -20.60
C HIS A 182 1.06 11.96 -20.68
N TRP A 183 2.38 12.16 -20.80
CA TRP A 183 3.36 11.07 -20.93
C TRP A 183 3.51 10.23 -19.66
N ILE A 184 3.12 10.76 -18.49
CA ILE A 184 3.05 9.97 -17.26
C ILE A 184 2.05 8.82 -17.45
N PHE A 185 0.93 9.06 -18.11
CA PHE A 185 -0.09 8.05 -18.36
C PHE A 185 0.30 7.09 -19.49
N TRP A 186 0.90 7.60 -20.56
CA TRP A 186 1.44 6.76 -21.64
C TRP A 186 2.53 5.81 -21.16
N LEU A 187 3.33 6.21 -20.16
CA LEU A 187 4.34 5.37 -19.54
C LEU A 187 3.75 4.06 -18.99
N PHE A 188 2.52 4.08 -18.46
CA PHE A 188 1.90 2.91 -17.83
C PHE A 188 1.53 1.81 -18.83
N ILE A 189 1.13 2.20 -20.04
CA ILE A 189 0.62 1.29 -21.08
C ILE A 189 1.61 0.16 -21.44
N PRO A 190 2.90 0.41 -21.77
CA PRO A 190 3.83 -0.67 -22.11
C PRO A 190 4.01 -1.69 -20.98
N PHE A 191 4.08 -1.24 -19.72
CA PHE A 191 4.16 -2.15 -18.57
C PHE A 191 2.88 -2.99 -18.42
N LEU A 192 1.72 -2.38 -18.58
CA LEU A 192 0.44 -3.08 -18.48
C LEU A 192 0.20 -4.07 -19.63
N LEU A 193 0.68 -3.78 -20.84
CA LEU A 193 0.65 -4.73 -21.96
C LEU A 193 1.49 -5.96 -21.64
N ILE A 194 2.72 -5.76 -21.14
CA ILE A 194 3.58 -6.86 -20.70
C ILE A 194 2.90 -7.67 -19.59
N ALA A 195 2.33 -6.99 -18.59
CA ALA A 195 1.59 -7.60 -17.50
C ALA A 195 0.41 -8.44 -18.01
N PHE A 196 -0.35 -7.91 -18.97
CA PHE A 196 -1.52 -8.53 -19.56
C PHE A 196 -1.14 -9.83 -20.29
N PHE A 197 -0.11 -9.80 -21.14
CA PHE A 197 0.33 -11.01 -21.85
C PHE A 197 0.90 -12.07 -20.91
N LEU A 198 1.63 -11.66 -19.87
CA LEU A 198 2.13 -12.57 -18.85
C LEU A 198 0.99 -13.23 -18.05
N ALA A 199 0.02 -12.43 -17.60
CA ALA A 199 -1.16 -12.95 -16.91
C ALA A 199 -1.99 -13.86 -17.84
N LEU A 200 -2.15 -13.48 -19.11
CA LEU A 200 -2.86 -14.26 -20.10
C LEU A 200 -2.21 -15.64 -20.30
N LYS A 201 -0.87 -15.71 -20.33
CA LYS A 201 -0.16 -16.95 -20.63
C LYS A 201 0.08 -17.84 -19.41
N PHE A 202 0.38 -17.25 -18.25
CA PHE A 202 0.93 -17.98 -17.11
C PHE A 202 0.03 -18.03 -15.87
N LEU A 203 -1.02 -17.21 -15.77
CA LEU A 203 -1.87 -17.16 -14.58
C LEU A 203 -2.96 -18.26 -14.63
N PRO A 204 -2.92 -19.27 -13.74
CA PRO A 204 -4.00 -20.23 -13.62
C PRO A 204 -5.16 -19.69 -12.78
N ASN A 205 -6.30 -20.36 -12.85
CA ASN A 205 -7.42 -20.11 -11.94
C ASN A 205 -7.15 -20.80 -10.61
N VAL A 206 -7.08 -20.03 -9.53
CA VAL A 206 -6.67 -20.52 -8.20
C VAL A 206 -7.69 -20.24 -7.09
N GLY A 207 -8.73 -19.46 -7.34
CA GLY A 207 -9.87 -19.31 -6.43
C GLY A 207 -10.95 -20.39 -6.64
N ASP A 208 -11.68 -20.73 -5.57
CA ASP A 208 -12.91 -21.53 -5.68
C ASP A 208 -14.11 -20.61 -5.88
N ILE A 209 -14.88 -20.88 -6.93
CA ILE A 209 -16.06 -20.09 -7.29
C ILE A 209 -17.26 -20.63 -6.50
N THR A 210 -17.73 -19.86 -5.54
CA THR A 210 -18.85 -20.24 -4.65
C THR A 210 -20.14 -19.46 -4.91
N LYS A 211 -20.08 -18.37 -5.69
CA LYS A 211 -21.22 -17.49 -6.04
C LYS A 211 -22.16 -17.20 -4.85
N PRO A 212 -21.63 -16.63 -3.75
CA PRO A 212 -22.45 -16.33 -2.58
C PRO A 212 -23.55 -15.31 -2.92
N LYS A 213 -24.68 -15.37 -2.19
CA LYS A 213 -25.73 -14.36 -2.32
C LYS A 213 -25.16 -12.99 -1.95
N ILE A 214 -25.36 -12.01 -2.82
CA ILE A 214 -24.86 -10.64 -2.61
C ILE A 214 -25.74 -9.96 -1.57
N ASP A 215 -25.16 -9.62 -0.43
CA ASP A 215 -25.78 -8.75 0.56
C ASP A 215 -25.58 -7.29 0.13
N TRP A 216 -26.48 -6.79 -0.72
CA TRP A 216 -26.45 -5.41 -1.23
C TRP A 216 -26.39 -4.36 -0.14
N PHE A 217 -27.01 -4.61 1.01
CA PHE A 217 -26.98 -3.69 2.13
C PHE A 217 -25.58 -3.61 2.75
N SER A 218 -24.92 -4.76 2.96
CA SER A 218 -23.53 -4.78 3.39
C SER A 218 -22.59 -4.16 2.38
N LEU A 219 -22.89 -4.29 1.08
CA LEU A 219 -22.09 -3.69 0.01
C LEU A 219 -22.13 -2.16 0.07
N ILE A 220 -23.32 -1.59 0.22
CA ILE A 220 -23.52 -0.13 0.35
C ILE A 220 -22.85 0.37 1.63
N LEU A 221 -23.04 -0.32 2.76
CA LEU A 221 -22.39 0.02 4.03
C LEU A 221 -20.86 0.01 3.90
N SER A 222 -20.31 -0.99 3.20
CA SER A 222 -18.88 -1.09 2.94
C SER A 222 -18.39 0.09 2.08
N ALA A 223 -19.05 0.36 0.97
CA ALA A 223 -18.69 1.44 0.06
C ALA A 223 -18.75 2.82 0.74
N VAL A 224 -19.85 3.10 1.45
CA VAL A 224 -20.05 4.37 2.17
C VAL A 224 -19.08 4.49 3.36
N GLY A 225 -18.87 3.39 4.09
CA GLY A 225 -17.99 3.38 5.26
C GLY A 225 -16.53 3.60 4.90
N PHE A 226 -15.97 2.76 4.03
CA PHE A 226 -14.57 2.84 3.64
C PHE A 226 -14.29 4.05 2.74
N GLY A 227 -15.16 4.29 1.75
CA GLY A 227 -15.04 5.46 0.88
C GLY A 227 -15.20 6.77 1.64
N GLY A 228 -16.17 6.85 2.56
CA GLY A 228 -16.39 8.02 3.42
C GLY A 228 -15.20 8.29 4.35
N LEU A 229 -14.58 7.25 4.90
CA LEU A 229 -13.40 7.40 5.74
C LEU A 229 -12.24 7.98 4.93
N VAL A 230 -11.92 7.40 3.77
CA VAL A 230 -10.87 7.92 2.87
C VAL A 230 -11.16 9.36 2.44
N ALA A 231 -12.40 9.68 2.09
CA ALA A 231 -12.81 11.02 1.71
C ALA A 231 -12.64 12.02 2.86
N SER A 232 -13.15 11.71 4.05
CA SER A 232 -13.08 12.61 5.22
C SER A 232 -11.64 12.99 5.58
N VAL A 233 -10.72 12.02 5.51
CA VAL A 233 -9.31 12.22 5.83
C VAL A 233 -8.59 12.98 4.71
N SER A 234 -8.93 12.72 3.45
CA SER A 234 -8.41 13.50 2.32
C SER A 234 -8.86 14.97 2.40
N MET A 235 -10.08 15.24 2.86
CA MET A 235 -10.59 16.60 3.02
C MET A 235 -9.97 17.33 4.22
N ALA A 236 -9.45 16.59 5.20
CA ALA A 236 -8.89 17.16 6.41
C ALA A 236 -7.61 17.98 6.17
N SER A 237 -6.83 17.66 5.13
CA SER A 237 -5.64 18.43 4.77
C SER A 237 -5.97 19.86 4.33
N ASP A 238 -7.11 20.04 3.67
CA ASP A 238 -7.47 21.31 3.03
C ASP A 238 -8.42 22.12 3.91
N ALA A 239 -9.48 21.49 4.42
CA ALA A 239 -10.50 22.15 5.24
C ALA A 239 -10.12 22.23 6.72
N GLY A 240 -9.07 21.50 7.13
CA GLY A 240 -8.63 21.38 8.51
C GLY A 240 -9.46 20.36 9.32
N TRP A 241 -8.80 19.71 10.29
CA TRP A 241 -9.40 18.68 11.14
C TRP A 241 -10.56 19.17 12.01
N GLY A 242 -10.60 20.46 12.32
CA GLY A 242 -11.68 21.08 13.10
C GLY A 242 -12.92 21.44 12.28
N SER A 243 -12.88 21.29 10.96
CA SER A 243 -14.02 21.63 10.10
C SER A 243 -15.24 20.75 10.43
N PRO A 244 -16.44 21.34 10.64
CA PRO A 244 -17.66 20.57 10.84
C PRO A 244 -17.94 19.56 9.72
N GLN A 245 -17.50 19.85 8.49
CA GLN A 245 -17.64 18.95 7.35
C GLN A 245 -16.73 17.72 7.48
N VAL A 246 -15.48 17.92 7.88
CA VAL A 246 -14.50 16.83 8.09
C VAL A 246 -14.94 15.96 9.27
N LEU A 247 -15.26 16.58 10.41
CA LEU A 247 -15.72 15.87 11.60
C LEU A 247 -17.04 15.14 11.34
N GLY A 248 -18.00 15.79 10.67
CA GLY A 248 -19.28 15.18 10.32
C GLY A 248 -19.13 13.96 9.42
N THR A 249 -18.35 14.08 8.33
CA THR A 249 -18.09 12.97 7.41
C THR A 249 -17.30 11.83 8.07
N LEU A 250 -16.31 12.15 8.91
CA LEU A 250 -15.54 11.16 9.65
C LEU A 250 -16.40 10.39 10.66
N VAL A 251 -17.22 11.09 11.46
CA VAL A 251 -18.14 10.47 12.43
C VAL A 251 -19.14 9.56 11.71
N VAL A 252 -19.75 10.03 10.62
CA VAL A 252 -20.66 9.21 9.82
C VAL A 252 -19.96 7.97 9.27
N ALA A 253 -18.75 8.11 8.70
CA ALA A 253 -17.98 6.99 8.18
C ALA A 253 -17.66 5.95 9.27
N ILE A 254 -17.26 6.39 10.46
CA ILE A 254 -16.99 5.51 11.62
C ILE A 254 -18.26 4.77 12.05
N ILE A 255 -19.40 5.46 12.14
CA ILE A 255 -20.68 4.84 12.51
C ILE A 255 -21.08 3.78 11.47
N VAL A 256 -21.00 4.11 10.18
CA VAL A 256 -21.33 3.21 9.08
C VAL A 256 -20.42 1.98 9.08
N LEU A 257 -19.11 2.16 9.29
CA LEU A 257 -18.16 1.05 9.43
C LEU A 257 -18.44 0.18 10.66
N ALA A 258 -18.79 0.78 11.80
CA ALA A 258 -19.16 0.03 13.00
C ALA A 258 -20.41 -0.84 12.76
N LEU A 259 -21.42 -0.29 12.07
CA LEU A 259 -22.62 -1.03 11.66
C LEU A 259 -22.26 -2.15 10.67
N TYR A 260 -21.38 -1.89 9.71
CA TYR A 260 -20.89 -2.86 8.74
C TYR A 260 -20.20 -4.04 9.44
N ILE A 261 -19.22 -3.76 10.30
CA ILE A 261 -18.47 -4.77 11.05
C ILE A 261 -19.41 -5.58 11.95
N ARG A 262 -20.34 -4.92 12.67
CA ARG A 262 -21.33 -5.61 13.51
C ARG A 262 -22.20 -6.57 12.70
N ARG A 263 -22.62 -6.19 11.49
CA ARG A 263 -23.39 -7.05 10.59
C ARG A 263 -22.54 -8.21 10.07
N GLN A 264 -21.32 -7.97 9.64
CA GLN A 264 -20.40 -9.02 9.17
C GLN A 264 -20.10 -10.06 10.26
N LEU A 265 -19.94 -9.63 11.52
CA LEU A 265 -19.71 -10.55 12.64
C LEU A 265 -20.92 -11.46 12.92
N ARG A 266 -22.15 -10.99 12.66
CA ARG A 266 -23.41 -11.73 12.86
C ARG A 266 -23.85 -12.54 11.63
N SER A 267 -23.34 -12.25 10.45
CA SER A 267 -23.69 -12.94 9.21
C SER A 267 -23.14 -14.37 9.17
N GLU A 268 -23.93 -15.30 8.64
CA GLU A 268 -23.49 -16.68 8.39
C GLU A 268 -22.51 -16.75 7.20
N SER A 269 -22.76 -15.93 6.17
CA SER A 269 -21.92 -15.80 4.97
C SER A 269 -21.41 -14.37 4.80
N PRO A 270 -20.41 -13.92 5.60
CA PRO A 270 -19.88 -12.57 5.52
C PRO A 270 -19.13 -12.33 4.19
N ILE A 271 -19.18 -11.08 3.71
CA ILE A 271 -18.37 -10.56 2.62
C ILE A 271 -16.89 -10.51 3.07
N LEU A 272 -16.66 -9.99 4.27
CA LEU A 272 -15.36 -9.98 4.94
C LEU A 272 -15.51 -10.65 6.29
N ASN A 273 -14.85 -11.80 6.47
CA ASN A 273 -14.88 -12.51 7.74
C ASN A 273 -13.98 -11.85 8.80
N PHE A 274 -14.49 -10.82 9.51
CA PHE A 274 -13.78 -10.15 10.60
C PHE A 274 -13.46 -11.05 11.81
N ARG A 275 -13.95 -12.29 11.85
CA ARG A 275 -13.60 -13.26 12.92
C ARG A 275 -12.13 -13.66 12.86
N VAL A 276 -11.41 -13.37 11.76
CA VAL A 276 -9.96 -13.55 11.64
C VAL A 276 -9.18 -12.80 12.74
N PHE A 277 -9.69 -11.67 13.23
CA PHE A 277 -9.08 -10.91 14.34
C PHE A 277 -9.13 -11.62 15.70
N LYS A 278 -9.87 -12.74 15.83
CA LYS A 278 -9.77 -13.60 17.02
C LYS A 278 -8.41 -14.31 17.10
N LYS A 279 -7.74 -14.51 15.95
CA LYS A 279 -6.40 -15.09 15.90
C LYS A 279 -5.38 -14.00 16.22
N SER A 280 -4.79 -14.06 17.42
CA SER A 280 -3.81 -13.08 17.89
C SER A 280 -2.67 -12.83 16.90
N GLN A 281 -2.20 -13.87 16.20
CA GLN A 281 -1.16 -13.75 15.16
C GLN A 281 -1.60 -12.84 14.00
N PHE A 282 -2.83 -13.03 13.48
CA PHE A 282 -3.39 -12.18 12.43
C PHE A 282 -3.53 -10.74 12.90
N THR A 283 -4.03 -10.52 14.12
CA THR A 283 -4.21 -9.18 14.69
C THR A 283 -2.87 -8.45 14.85
N ILE A 284 -1.87 -9.07 15.47
CA ILE A 284 -0.54 -8.48 15.67
C ILE A 284 0.12 -8.21 14.32
N GLY A 285 0.13 -9.19 13.41
CA GLY A 285 0.72 -9.02 12.08
C GLY A 285 0.06 -7.89 11.29
N SER A 286 -1.27 -7.83 11.29
CA SER A 286 -2.02 -6.78 10.58
C SER A 286 -1.75 -5.40 11.16
N VAL A 287 -1.72 -5.25 12.48
CA VAL A 287 -1.41 -3.96 13.13
C VAL A 287 0.02 -3.51 12.81
N LEU A 288 1.00 -4.41 12.86
CA LEU A 288 2.38 -4.08 12.51
C LEU A 288 2.51 -3.63 11.05
N VAL A 289 1.84 -4.31 10.11
CA VAL A 289 1.80 -3.91 8.69
C VAL A 289 1.15 -2.54 8.52
N MET A 290 0.05 -2.26 9.24
CA MET A 290 -0.61 -0.95 9.20
C MET A 290 0.30 0.17 9.74
N LEU A 291 1.00 -0.07 10.86
CA LEU A 291 1.93 0.90 11.44
C LEU A 291 3.14 1.13 10.53
N ASP A 292 3.70 0.08 9.94
CA ASP A 292 4.77 0.18 8.94
C ASP A 292 4.34 1.04 7.75
N PHE A 293 3.12 0.79 7.24
CA PHE A 293 2.58 1.54 6.12
C PHE A 293 2.27 3.00 6.46
N ALA A 294 1.89 3.30 7.71
CA ALA A 294 1.77 4.68 8.18
C ALA A 294 3.12 5.40 8.15
N ILE A 295 4.20 4.73 8.60
CA ILE A 295 5.55 5.31 8.64
C ILE A 295 6.04 5.58 7.22
N ILE A 296 5.89 4.63 6.29
CA ILE A 296 6.38 4.82 4.92
C ILE A 296 5.60 5.93 4.18
N LEU A 297 4.27 5.94 4.23
CA LEU A 297 3.44 6.93 3.53
C LEU A 297 3.64 8.36 4.09
N SER A 298 3.76 8.50 5.41
CA SER A 298 4.08 9.80 6.02
C SER A 298 5.50 10.26 5.67
N SER A 299 6.51 9.38 5.76
CA SER A 299 7.90 9.71 5.45
C SER A 299 8.10 10.02 3.96
N MET A 300 7.45 9.28 3.07
CA MET A 300 7.50 9.49 1.61
C MET A 300 6.78 10.75 1.15
N TYR A 301 5.83 11.24 1.93
CA TYR A 301 5.26 12.55 1.70
C TYR A 301 6.19 13.68 2.19
N LEU A 302 6.72 13.56 3.41
CA LEU A 302 7.52 14.61 4.05
C LEU A 302 8.90 14.79 3.42
N LEU A 303 9.55 13.70 2.99
CA LEU A 303 10.94 13.74 2.56
C LEU A 303 11.16 14.50 1.23
N PRO A 304 10.40 14.28 0.14
CA PRO A 304 10.50 15.12 -1.06
C PRO A 304 10.25 16.60 -0.76
N MET A 305 9.27 16.87 0.12
CA MET A 305 8.93 18.22 0.55
C MET A 305 10.10 18.88 1.30
N PHE A 306 10.78 18.13 2.17
CA PHE A 306 11.98 18.60 2.87
C PHE A 306 13.13 18.92 1.91
N TRP A 307 13.38 18.06 0.92
CA TRP A 307 14.39 18.32 -0.11
C TRP A 307 14.09 19.60 -0.90
N GLN A 308 12.84 19.76 -1.34
CA GLN A 308 12.44 20.85 -2.22
C GLN A 308 12.35 22.19 -1.49
N ASN A 309 11.68 22.23 -0.35
CA ASN A 309 11.34 23.48 0.34
C ASN A 309 12.24 23.74 1.55
N GLY A 310 12.70 22.69 2.25
CA GLY A 310 13.63 22.82 3.38
C GLY A 310 15.07 23.04 2.94
N LEU A 311 15.54 22.27 1.96
CA LEU A 311 16.92 22.33 1.44
C LEU A 311 17.03 23.08 0.10
N ALA A 312 15.93 23.60 -0.44
CA ALA A 312 15.88 24.37 -1.69
C ALA A 312 16.46 23.60 -2.91
N ILE A 313 16.30 22.27 -2.94
CA ILE A 313 16.77 21.43 -4.05
C ILE A 313 15.74 21.42 -5.19
N PRO A 314 16.15 21.59 -6.46
CA PRO A 314 15.27 21.44 -7.61
C PRO A 314 14.56 20.08 -7.67
N VAL A 315 13.29 20.06 -8.09
CA VAL A 315 12.45 18.85 -8.18
C VAL A 315 13.12 17.70 -8.94
N ALA A 316 13.80 18.00 -10.06
CA ALA A 316 14.52 17.00 -10.86
C ALA A 316 15.64 16.32 -10.06
N LEU A 317 16.36 17.07 -9.22
CA LEU A 317 17.42 16.53 -8.36
C LEU A 317 16.82 15.79 -7.15
N THR A 318 15.69 16.23 -6.60
CA THR A 318 14.96 15.50 -5.54
C THR A 318 14.69 14.06 -5.94
N GLY A 319 14.26 13.85 -7.19
CA GLY A 319 14.08 12.51 -7.72
C GLY A 319 15.35 11.66 -7.65
N ILE A 320 16.48 12.19 -8.11
CA ILE A 320 17.76 11.48 -8.15
C ILE A 320 18.27 11.16 -6.75
N VAL A 321 18.16 12.09 -5.78
CA VAL A 321 18.64 11.86 -4.41
C VAL A 321 17.77 10.86 -3.63
N MET A 322 16.53 10.63 -4.06
CA MET A 322 15.65 9.62 -3.47
C MET A 322 15.86 8.22 -4.06
N LEU A 323 16.42 8.09 -5.28
CA LEU A 323 16.64 6.79 -5.92
C LEU A 323 17.47 5.80 -5.08
N PRO A 324 18.57 6.18 -4.40
CA PRO A 324 19.33 5.25 -3.56
C PRO A 324 18.47 4.57 -2.48
N GLY A 325 17.60 5.33 -1.83
CA GLY A 325 16.67 4.79 -0.83
C GLY A 325 15.69 3.81 -1.45
N GLY A 326 15.07 4.15 -2.58
CA GLY A 326 14.19 3.25 -3.31
C GLY A 326 14.89 1.96 -3.75
N PHE A 327 16.12 2.05 -4.25
CA PHE A 327 16.91 0.88 -4.65
C PHE A 327 17.22 -0.04 -3.46
N VAL A 328 17.66 0.53 -2.33
CA VAL A 328 17.89 -0.23 -1.10
C VAL A 328 16.59 -0.86 -0.61
N ASN A 329 15.48 -0.14 -0.66
CA ASN A 329 14.17 -0.69 -0.30
C ASN A 329 13.80 -1.91 -1.15
N ALA A 330 13.97 -1.82 -2.47
CA ALA A 330 13.68 -2.93 -3.37
C ALA A 330 14.58 -4.15 -3.08
N LEU A 331 15.88 -3.91 -2.90
CA LEU A 331 16.84 -4.95 -2.58
C LEU A 331 16.50 -5.63 -1.25
N VAL A 332 16.25 -4.84 -0.19
CA VAL A 332 15.95 -5.36 1.13
C VAL A 332 14.59 -6.06 1.16
N SER A 333 13.58 -5.59 0.42
CA SER A 333 12.28 -6.28 0.29
C SER A 333 12.42 -7.69 -0.30
N ALA A 334 13.22 -7.83 -1.37
CA ALA A 334 13.49 -9.14 -1.96
C ALA A 334 14.26 -10.07 -1.00
N ILE A 335 15.20 -9.52 -0.24
CA ILE A 335 16.01 -10.28 0.72
C ILE A 335 15.20 -10.64 1.96
N SER A 336 14.40 -9.71 2.50
CA SER A 336 13.62 -9.89 3.73
C SER A 336 12.58 -10.99 3.57
N GLY A 337 11.98 -11.12 2.38
CA GLY A 337 11.11 -12.24 2.06
C GLY A 337 11.81 -13.59 2.17
N ARG A 338 13.00 -13.72 1.56
CA ARG A 338 13.81 -14.95 1.66
C ARG A 338 14.26 -15.24 3.08
N PHE A 339 14.66 -14.20 3.80
CA PHE A 339 15.05 -14.32 5.21
C PHE A 339 13.86 -14.66 6.10
N SER A 340 12.64 -14.25 5.76
CA SER A 340 11.44 -14.65 6.50
C SER A 340 11.23 -16.17 6.46
N ASP A 341 11.66 -16.83 5.38
CA ASP A 341 11.57 -18.28 5.24
C ASP A 341 12.63 -19.03 6.09
N ILE A 342 13.75 -18.39 6.48
CA ILE A 342 14.89 -19.05 7.17
C ILE A 342 15.30 -18.44 8.53
N VAL A 343 14.92 -17.21 8.84
CA VAL A 343 15.20 -16.49 10.09
C VAL A 343 13.91 -16.33 10.91
N SER A 344 14.04 -16.14 12.22
CA SER A 344 12.94 -15.77 13.12
C SER A 344 12.19 -14.52 12.60
N THR A 345 10.87 -14.64 12.46
CA THR A 345 10.00 -13.51 12.08
C THR A 345 10.07 -12.39 13.12
N LYS A 346 10.14 -12.75 14.40
CA LYS A 346 10.29 -11.77 15.49
C LYS A 346 11.56 -10.95 15.31
N LEU A 347 12.70 -11.62 15.09
CA LEU A 347 14.00 -10.96 14.96
C LEU A 347 14.01 -9.96 13.80
N LEU A 348 13.54 -10.37 12.62
CA LEU A 348 13.49 -9.49 11.45
C LEU A 348 12.60 -8.26 11.68
N THR A 349 11.44 -8.47 12.31
CA THR A 349 10.49 -7.38 12.59
C THR A 349 11.03 -6.36 13.59
N VAL A 350 11.63 -6.85 14.69
CA VAL A 350 12.26 -5.98 15.70
C VAL A 350 13.43 -5.20 15.10
N LEU A 351 14.30 -5.88 14.34
CA LEU A 351 15.44 -5.22 13.69
C LEU A 351 14.98 -4.18 12.66
N GLY A 352 13.97 -4.49 11.85
CA GLY A 352 13.44 -3.57 10.85
C GLY A 352 12.90 -2.27 11.46
N PHE A 353 12.07 -2.36 12.51
CA PHE A 353 11.60 -1.15 13.20
C PHE A 353 12.72 -0.43 13.95
N GLY A 354 13.68 -1.15 14.54
CA GLY A 354 14.85 -0.53 15.19
C GLY A 354 15.71 0.28 14.22
N VAL A 355 16.00 -0.28 13.04
CA VAL A 355 16.71 0.43 11.96
C VAL A 355 15.90 1.64 11.47
N THR A 356 14.58 1.49 11.33
CA THR A 356 13.69 2.59 10.93
C THR A 356 13.75 3.76 11.93
N ILE A 357 13.72 3.48 13.24
CA ILE A 357 13.85 4.47 14.30
C ILE A 357 15.18 5.24 14.18
N ILE A 358 16.29 4.54 13.94
CA ILE A 358 17.60 5.19 13.75
C ILE A 358 17.55 6.16 12.57
N GLY A 359 17.00 5.73 11.42
CA GLY A 359 16.87 6.58 10.24
C GLY A 359 15.98 7.80 10.47
N LEU A 360 14.86 7.65 11.20
CA LEU A 360 13.98 8.76 11.58
C LEU A 360 14.67 9.75 12.52
N ILE A 361 15.45 9.27 13.50
CA ILE A 361 16.25 10.13 14.39
C ILE A 361 17.30 10.90 13.58
N MET A 362 17.96 10.26 12.62
CA MET A 362 18.90 10.95 11.73
C MET A 362 18.22 12.09 10.96
N LEU A 363 17.04 11.85 10.40
CA LEU A 363 16.31 12.92 9.70
C LEU A 363 15.81 14.03 10.63
N LEU A 364 15.42 13.71 11.87
CA LEU A 364 15.05 14.72 12.88
C LEU A 364 16.23 15.60 13.32
N LEU A 365 17.46 15.10 13.20
CA LEU A 365 18.68 15.85 13.47
C LEU A 365 19.17 16.63 12.24
N ALA A 366 18.57 16.41 11.06
CA ALA A 366 18.88 17.20 9.88
C ALA A 366 18.38 18.63 10.06
N SER A 367 18.99 19.56 9.36
CA SER A 367 18.62 20.97 9.36
C SER A 367 18.63 21.49 7.92
N SER A 368 18.16 22.72 7.71
CA SER A 368 18.21 23.41 6.42
C SER A 368 19.64 23.63 5.88
N THR A 369 20.67 23.44 6.71
CA THR A 369 22.10 23.52 6.32
C THR A 369 22.79 22.17 6.28
N SER A 370 22.06 21.07 6.51
CA SER A 370 22.63 19.74 6.50
C SER A 370 23.15 19.36 5.12
N PRO A 371 24.31 18.68 5.04
CA PRO A 371 24.84 18.24 3.77
C PRO A 371 23.95 17.15 3.18
N MET A 372 23.79 17.16 1.86
CA MET A 372 22.91 16.26 1.12
C MET A 372 23.16 14.78 1.42
N TRP A 373 24.42 14.37 1.58
CA TRP A 373 24.76 12.97 1.86
C TRP A 373 24.14 12.47 3.18
N TYR A 374 23.98 13.33 4.18
CA TYR A 374 23.47 12.94 5.50
C TYR A 374 21.98 12.59 5.43
N VAL A 375 21.20 13.42 4.72
CA VAL A 375 19.76 13.21 4.52
C VAL A 375 19.51 12.03 3.59
N ILE A 376 20.36 11.81 2.57
CA ILE A 376 20.35 10.58 1.76
C ILE A 376 20.60 9.35 2.65
N LEU A 377 21.58 9.41 3.56
CA LEU A 377 21.86 8.30 4.46
C LEU A 377 20.67 7.99 5.38
N GLY A 378 20.07 9.02 6.00
CA GLY A 378 18.87 8.86 6.82
C GLY A 378 17.72 8.21 6.04
N HIS A 379 17.49 8.65 4.80
CA HIS A 379 16.51 8.04 3.89
C HIS A 379 16.82 6.57 3.59
N ILE A 380 18.08 6.23 3.28
CA ILE A 380 18.51 4.84 3.04
C ILE A 380 18.26 3.96 4.25
N VAL A 381 18.56 4.45 5.46
CA VAL A 381 18.36 3.70 6.71
C VAL A 381 16.88 3.41 6.95
N ILE A 382 15.99 4.40 6.78
CA ILE A 382 14.53 4.18 6.84
C ILE A 382 14.10 3.13 5.80
N MET A 383 14.58 3.27 4.57
CA MET A 383 14.25 2.38 3.46
C MET A 383 14.79 0.97 3.59
N MET A 384 15.77 0.75 4.47
CA MET A 384 16.24 -0.57 4.85
C MET A 384 15.36 -1.18 5.94
N GLY A 385 14.94 -0.39 6.93
CA GLY A 385 14.21 -0.88 8.09
C GLY A 385 12.78 -1.33 7.78
N LEU A 386 12.01 -0.51 7.06
CA LEU A 386 10.60 -0.77 6.76
C LEU A 386 10.35 -2.11 6.04
N PRO A 387 10.98 -2.40 4.88
CA PRO A 387 10.76 -3.68 4.18
C PRO A 387 11.28 -4.89 4.94
N LEU A 388 12.25 -4.68 5.85
CA LEU A 388 12.75 -5.73 6.73
C LEU A 388 11.72 -6.12 7.80
N ALA A 389 10.83 -5.20 8.20
CA ALA A 389 9.75 -5.45 9.15
C ALA A 389 8.44 -5.88 8.50
N MET A 390 8.04 -5.23 7.40
CA MET A 390 6.73 -5.40 6.78
C MET A 390 6.49 -6.84 6.28
N SER A 391 7.41 -7.37 5.46
CA SER A 391 7.23 -8.70 4.84
C SER A 391 7.10 -9.84 5.86
N PRO A 392 7.99 -9.94 6.90
CA PRO A 392 7.80 -10.93 7.97
C PRO A 392 6.50 -10.73 8.74
N ALA A 393 6.15 -9.50 9.13
CA ALA A 393 4.91 -9.22 9.87
C ALA A 393 3.66 -9.60 9.08
N GLN A 394 3.67 -9.34 7.77
CA GLN A 394 2.60 -9.70 6.86
C GLN A 394 2.46 -11.21 6.69
N THR A 395 3.58 -11.91 6.50
CA THR A 395 3.64 -13.37 6.41
C THR A 395 3.14 -14.01 7.71
N PHE A 396 3.56 -13.48 8.86
CA PHE A 396 3.12 -13.91 10.18
C PHE A 396 1.61 -13.75 10.38
N GLY A 397 1.05 -12.62 9.94
CA GLY A 397 -0.39 -12.39 10.01
C GLY A 397 -1.19 -13.35 9.13
N LEU A 398 -0.82 -13.48 7.86
CA LEU A 398 -1.57 -14.29 6.88
C LEU A 398 -1.41 -15.79 7.08
N SER A 399 -0.24 -16.26 7.53
CA SER A 399 0.00 -17.69 7.80
C SER A 399 -0.86 -18.25 8.94
N ALA A 400 -1.46 -17.40 9.76
CA ALA A 400 -2.42 -17.82 10.78
C ALA A 400 -3.78 -18.22 10.18
N LEU A 401 -4.05 -17.89 8.92
CA LEU A 401 -5.34 -18.09 8.26
C LEU A 401 -5.38 -19.38 7.45
N ASP A 402 -6.53 -20.04 7.45
CA ASP A 402 -6.81 -21.19 6.59
C ASP A 402 -7.17 -20.73 5.16
N GLU A 403 -7.13 -21.64 4.19
CA GLU A 403 -7.40 -21.36 2.78
C GLU A 403 -8.73 -20.61 2.57
N LYS A 404 -9.76 -20.95 3.35
CA LYS A 404 -11.09 -20.32 3.27
C LYS A 404 -11.12 -18.88 3.78
N THR A 405 -10.25 -18.51 4.72
CA THR A 405 -10.23 -17.15 5.31
C THR A 405 -9.05 -16.30 4.85
N SER A 406 -8.06 -16.87 4.17
CA SER A 406 -6.89 -16.16 3.65
C SER A 406 -7.25 -15.03 2.68
N GLY A 407 -8.22 -15.24 1.79
CA GLY A 407 -8.71 -14.19 0.88
C GLY A 407 -9.38 -13.03 1.62
N ASP A 408 -10.18 -13.32 2.64
CA ASP A 408 -10.83 -12.28 3.45
C ASP A 408 -9.80 -11.53 4.31
N GLY A 409 -8.89 -12.24 4.95
CA GLY A 409 -7.87 -11.64 5.80
C GLY A 409 -6.88 -10.78 5.03
N SER A 410 -6.45 -11.20 3.84
CA SER A 410 -5.63 -10.36 2.96
C SER A 410 -6.39 -9.13 2.48
N THR A 411 -7.66 -9.28 2.09
CA THR A 411 -8.50 -8.14 1.70
C THR A 411 -8.66 -7.15 2.86
N ILE A 412 -8.95 -7.63 4.07
CA ILE A 412 -9.06 -6.83 5.30
C ILE A 412 -7.75 -6.09 5.57
N MET A 413 -6.61 -6.80 5.59
CA MET A 413 -5.32 -6.21 5.91
C MET A 413 -4.93 -5.12 4.91
N ASN A 414 -5.14 -5.36 3.61
CA ASN A 414 -4.86 -4.37 2.56
C ASN A 414 -5.81 -3.17 2.61
N THR A 415 -7.09 -3.40 2.90
CA THR A 415 -8.08 -2.32 3.03
C THR A 415 -7.67 -1.36 4.15
N PHE A 416 -7.34 -1.90 5.32
CA PHE A 416 -6.88 -1.09 6.43
C PHE A 416 -5.51 -0.46 6.18
N GLN A 417 -4.59 -1.19 5.54
CA GLN A 417 -3.29 -0.65 5.15
C GLN A 417 -3.43 0.63 4.31
N GLN A 418 -4.30 0.63 3.28
CA GLN A 418 -4.54 1.81 2.45
C GLN A 418 -5.19 2.97 3.20
N ILE A 419 -6.16 2.67 4.08
CA ILE A 419 -6.82 3.68 4.93
C ILE A 419 -5.82 4.34 5.88
N ILE A 420 -5.01 3.53 6.56
CA ILE A 420 -4.02 4.00 7.52
C ILE A 420 -2.91 4.78 6.80
N GLY A 421 -2.50 4.35 5.60
CA GLY A 421 -1.57 5.09 4.75
C GLY A 421 -2.09 6.49 4.40
N ALA A 422 -3.32 6.58 3.88
CA ALA A 422 -3.97 7.86 3.56
C ALA A 422 -4.05 8.79 4.80
N MET A 423 -4.42 8.22 5.95
CA MET A 423 -4.53 8.96 7.19
C MET A 423 -3.19 9.43 7.75
N ALA A 424 -2.15 8.59 7.66
CA ALA A 424 -0.81 8.98 8.06
C ALA A 424 -0.29 10.14 7.20
N THR A 425 -0.54 10.14 5.89
CA THR A 425 -0.16 11.25 4.99
C THR A 425 -0.92 12.54 5.32
N ALA A 426 -2.24 12.46 5.57
CA ALA A 426 -3.03 13.64 5.95
C ALA A 426 -2.60 14.25 7.30
N ILE A 427 -2.33 13.39 8.30
CA ILE A 427 -1.80 13.81 9.59
C ILE A 427 -0.42 14.45 9.42
N ALA A 428 0.48 13.81 8.67
CA ALA A 428 1.81 14.35 8.41
C ALA A 428 1.77 15.71 7.70
N THR A 429 0.88 15.88 6.72
CA THR A 429 0.64 17.15 6.03
C THR A 429 0.19 18.25 7.00
N SER A 430 -0.72 17.91 7.89
CA SER A 430 -1.28 18.86 8.87
C SER A 430 -0.25 19.26 9.92
N LEU A 431 0.55 18.29 10.39
CA LEU A 431 1.66 18.52 11.31
C LEU A 431 2.77 19.36 10.66
N LEU A 432 3.03 19.16 9.37
CA LEU A 432 3.94 20.02 8.60
C LEU A 432 3.44 21.45 8.56
N ALA A 433 2.18 21.67 8.19
CA ALA A 433 1.59 23.00 8.16
C ALA A 433 1.61 23.67 9.54
N PHE A 434 1.25 22.92 10.59
CA PHE A 434 1.30 23.39 11.97
C PHE A 434 2.71 23.83 12.38
N GLY A 435 3.73 22.97 12.18
CA GLY A 435 5.10 23.30 12.56
C GLY A 435 5.70 24.43 11.73
N ASN A 436 5.33 24.54 10.46
CA ASN A 436 5.72 25.67 9.60
C ASN A 436 5.15 27.00 10.11
N ASN A 437 3.86 27.02 10.48
CA ASN A 437 3.22 28.23 11.00
C ASN A 437 3.68 28.59 12.42
N ALA A 438 4.02 27.58 13.24
CA ALA A 438 4.51 27.77 14.61
C ALA A 438 5.94 28.35 14.67
N ALA A 439 6.71 28.27 13.59
CA ALA A 439 8.10 28.72 13.55
C ALA A 439 8.25 30.25 13.60
N GLY A 440 7.17 31.02 13.39
CA GLY A 440 7.17 32.49 13.46
C GLY A 440 7.94 33.15 12.30
N ASN A 441 8.54 34.32 12.55
CA ASN A 441 9.26 35.11 11.54
C ASN A 441 10.70 34.61 11.30
N VAL A 442 10.85 33.36 10.86
CA VAL A 442 12.13 32.80 10.41
C VAL A 442 12.16 32.67 8.88
N SER A 443 13.31 32.31 8.29
CA SER A 443 13.38 32.04 6.86
C SER A 443 12.44 30.90 6.46
N HIS A 444 11.92 30.95 5.22
CA HIS A 444 11.01 29.94 4.70
C HIS A 444 11.56 28.51 4.84
N GLN A 445 12.85 28.32 4.56
CA GLN A 445 13.54 27.03 4.67
C GLN A 445 13.56 26.50 6.11
N VAL A 446 13.79 27.37 7.10
CA VAL A 446 13.84 26.98 8.52
C VAL A 446 12.44 26.68 9.06
N ALA A 447 11.44 27.50 8.70
CA ALA A 447 10.05 27.24 9.06
C ALA A 447 9.58 25.89 8.49
N PHE A 448 9.87 25.64 7.22
CA PHE A 448 9.50 24.39 6.54
C PHE A 448 10.20 23.18 7.15
N THR A 449 11.49 23.31 7.47
CA THR A 449 12.26 22.28 8.19
C THR A 449 11.62 21.93 9.53
N ASN A 450 11.20 22.94 10.31
CA ASN A 450 10.49 22.71 11.56
C ASN A 450 9.16 21.98 11.34
N GLY A 451 8.39 22.36 10.34
CA GLY A 451 7.19 21.64 9.90
C GLY A 451 7.46 20.15 9.64
N VAL A 452 8.47 19.87 8.82
CA VAL A 452 8.89 18.50 8.52
C VAL A 452 9.26 17.74 9.79
N HIS A 453 9.99 18.35 10.72
CA HIS A 453 10.36 17.70 11.99
C HIS A 453 9.15 17.34 12.85
N VAL A 454 8.14 18.21 12.95
CA VAL A 454 6.90 17.89 13.66
C VAL A 454 6.20 16.68 13.01
N GLY A 455 6.19 16.61 11.68
CA GLY A 455 5.69 15.44 10.96
C GLY A 455 6.52 14.16 11.19
N LEU A 456 7.84 14.28 11.24
CA LEU A 456 8.75 13.14 11.50
C LEU A 456 8.65 12.63 12.94
N TRP A 457 8.33 13.48 13.92
CA TRP A 457 8.02 13.05 15.28
C TRP A 457 6.81 12.11 15.33
N PHE A 458 5.78 12.38 14.53
CA PHE A 458 4.65 11.46 14.39
C PHE A 458 5.10 10.10 13.85
N ALA A 459 5.89 10.08 12.76
CA ALA A 459 6.44 8.84 12.22
C ALA A 459 7.31 8.09 13.24
N LEU A 460 8.10 8.81 14.05
CA LEU A 460 8.93 8.23 15.11
C LEU A 460 8.10 7.59 16.23
N ILE A 461 7.02 8.25 16.67
CA ILE A 461 6.11 7.71 17.68
C ILE A 461 5.45 6.43 17.16
N VAL A 462 4.98 6.44 15.91
CA VAL A 462 4.39 5.25 15.27
C VAL A 462 5.42 4.12 15.18
N ALA A 463 6.66 4.43 14.79
CA ALA A 463 7.75 3.46 14.74
C ALA A 463 8.11 2.90 16.12
N ALA A 464 8.11 3.71 17.17
CA ALA A 464 8.33 3.27 18.54
C ALA A 464 7.22 2.31 19.03
N VAL A 465 5.96 2.62 18.74
CA VAL A 465 4.82 1.74 19.04
C VAL A 465 4.95 0.41 18.29
N ALA A 466 5.28 0.46 16.99
CA ALA A 466 5.49 -0.73 16.18
C ALA A 466 6.66 -1.58 16.69
N PHE A 467 7.77 -0.94 17.08
CA PHE A 467 8.93 -1.59 17.68
C PHE A 467 8.55 -2.31 18.98
N LEU A 468 7.84 -1.66 19.89
CA LEU A 468 7.38 -2.29 21.14
C LEU A 468 6.42 -3.46 20.87
N LEU A 469 5.48 -3.28 19.94
CA LEU A 469 4.54 -4.33 19.56
C LEU A 469 5.25 -5.52 18.89
N SER A 470 6.34 -5.30 18.17
CA SER A 470 7.09 -6.35 17.47
C SER A 470 7.68 -7.40 18.43
N PHE A 471 7.94 -7.05 19.70
CA PHE A 471 8.39 -8.02 20.71
C PHE A 471 7.34 -9.08 21.05
N THR A 472 6.06 -8.79 20.79
CA THR A 472 4.94 -9.72 21.03
C THR A 472 4.78 -10.76 19.91
N VAL A 473 5.47 -10.58 18.78
CA VAL A 473 5.54 -11.57 17.70
C VAL A 473 6.15 -12.85 18.26
N LYS A 474 5.44 -13.97 18.10
CA LYS A 474 5.92 -15.29 18.51
C LYS A 474 6.51 -15.98 17.29
N ASP A 475 7.71 -16.54 17.45
CA ASP A 475 8.26 -17.38 16.40
C ASP A 475 7.38 -18.61 16.21
N GLN A 476 7.02 -18.88 14.96
CA GLN A 476 6.38 -20.14 14.62
C GLN A 476 7.43 -21.23 14.84
N LYS A 477 7.13 -22.20 15.72
CA LYS A 477 7.93 -23.43 15.82
C LYS A 477 7.89 -24.09 14.45
N ARG A 478 9.01 -24.03 13.73
CA ARG A 478 9.20 -24.81 12.51
C ARG A 478 9.22 -26.27 12.92
N ALA A 479 8.16 -26.99 12.54
CA ALA A 479 8.10 -28.44 12.67
C ALA A 479 9.01 -29.08 11.63
#